data_AF-A0A1I0VKV8-F1
#
_entry.id   AF-A0A1I0VKV8-F1
#
_cell.length_a   1.000
_cell.length_b   1.000
_cell.length_c   1.000
_cell.angle_alpha   90.00
_cell.angle_beta   90.00
_cell.angle_gamma   90.00
#
_symmetry.space_group_name_H-M   'P 1'
#
loop_
_entity.id
_entity.type
_entity.pdbx_description
1 polymer ?
#
loop_
_entity_poly.entity_id
_entity_poly.type
_entity_poly.pdbx_seq_one_letter_code
_entity_poly.pdbx_strand_id
1 'polypeptide(L)'
;MLIDALRYVEDLDVIAQVKSSIIVYATVNGLHILGLATSVGAVLTFDIRASGLWRRDRWREGLEVAIPVAAAGLSLAIATGVVLFAVRGSHYATMPVFLVKWQY
;
A
#
# COMPACT_ATOMS: atom_id res chain seq x y z
N MET A 1 9.65 23.73 8.90
CA MET A 1 10.67 22.76 8.43
C MET A 1 10.05 21.51 7.83
N LEU A 2 9.34 20.65 8.58
CA LEU A 2 8.72 19.42 8.03
C LEU A 2 7.66 19.70 6.95
N ILE A 3 6.78 20.69 7.18
CA ILE A 3 5.74 21.09 6.22
C ILE A 3 6.36 21.64 4.93
N ASP A 4 7.45 22.38 5.03
CA ASP A 4 8.15 22.95 3.87
C ASP A 4 8.82 21.86 3.02
N ALA A 5 9.40 20.83 3.67
CA ALA A 5 9.92 19.65 2.99
C ALA A 5 8.81 18.85 2.27
N LEU A 6 7.64 18.70 2.90
CA LEU A 6 6.49 18.03 2.28
C LEU A 6 5.93 18.82 1.09
N ARG A 7 5.90 20.15 1.17
CA ARG A 7 5.53 21.01 0.03
C ARG A 7 6.50 20.88 -1.13
N TYR A 8 7.80 20.81 -0.85
CA TYR A 8 8.80 20.57 -1.89
C TYR A 8 8.57 19.25 -2.63
N VAL A 9 8.18 18.19 -1.89
CA VAL A 9 7.81 16.89 -2.48
C VAL A 9 6.51 16.97 -3.29
N GLU A 10 5.52 17.73 -2.82
CA GLU A 10 4.26 17.96 -3.56
C GLU A 10 4.46 18.73 -4.87
N ASP A 11 5.44 19.63 -4.92
CA ASP A 11 5.77 20.44 -6.10
C ASP A 11 6.63 19.69 -7.13
N LEU A 12 7.06 18.44 -6.86
CA LEU A 12 7.67 17.62 -7.92
C LEU A 12 6.66 17.44 -9.06
N ASP A 13 7.11 17.69 -10.28
CA ASP A 13 6.27 17.68 -11.50
C ASP A 13 5.48 16.36 -11.65
N VAL A 14 6.10 15.23 -11.32
CA VAL A 14 5.46 13.91 -11.29
C VAL A 14 4.28 13.85 -10.30
N ILE A 15 4.42 14.42 -9.10
CA ILE A 15 3.39 14.42 -8.06
C ILE A 15 2.27 15.42 -8.41
N ALA A 16 2.62 16.58 -8.97
CA ALA A 16 1.66 17.57 -9.46
C ALA A 16 0.80 17.02 -10.61
N GLN A 17 1.38 16.22 -11.52
CA GLN A 17 0.64 15.54 -12.59
C GLN A 17 -0.35 14.49 -12.05
N VAL A 18 0.06 13.68 -11.07
CA VAL A 18 -0.84 12.73 -10.40
C VAL A 18 -1.99 13.46 -9.70
N LYS A 19 -1.71 14.59 -9.03
CA LYS A 19 -2.70 15.40 -8.32
C LYS A 19 -3.72 16.05 -9.24
N SER A 20 -3.29 16.51 -10.41
CA SER A 20 -4.14 17.23 -11.37
C SER A 20 -5.00 16.31 -12.24
N SER A 21 -4.65 15.03 -12.36
CA SER A 21 -5.39 14.07 -13.18
C SER A 21 -6.17 13.05 -12.34
N ILE A 22 -7.51 13.14 -12.42
CA ILE A 22 -8.43 12.18 -11.79
C ILE A 22 -8.14 10.74 -12.23
N ILE A 23 -7.83 10.53 -13.50
CA ILE A 23 -7.55 9.19 -14.05
C ILE A 23 -6.28 8.63 -13.42
N VAL A 24 -5.20 9.42 -13.39
CA VAL A 24 -3.92 8.96 -12.83
C VAL A 24 -4.07 8.67 -11.33
N TYR A 25 -4.72 9.56 -10.58
CA TYR A 25 -5.00 9.32 -9.16
C TYR A 25 -5.86 8.05 -8.95
N ALA A 26 -6.92 7.86 -9.73
CA ALA A 26 -7.79 6.69 -9.65
C ALA A 26 -7.04 5.40 -9.99
N THR A 27 -6.16 5.42 -11.01
CA THR A 27 -5.32 4.27 -11.37
C THR A 27 -4.33 3.93 -10.26
N VAL A 28 -3.63 4.92 -9.70
CA VAL A 28 -2.68 4.68 -8.59
C VAL A 28 -3.42 4.15 -7.36
N ASN A 29 -4.58 4.71 -7.03
CA ASN A 29 -5.42 4.21 -5.94
C ASN A 29 -5.93 2.79 -6.20
N GLY A 30 -6.36 2.50 -7.43
CA GLY A 30 -6.77 1.15 -7.85
C GLY A 30 -5.63 0.14 -7.71
N LEU A 31 -4.43 0.48 -8.19
CA LEU A 31 -3.24 -0.36 -8.04
C LEU A 31 -2.86 -0.56 -6.56
N HIS A 32 -3.03 0.47 -5.73
CA HIS A 32 -2.79 0.37 -4.29
C HIS A 32 -3.71 -0.65 -3.62
N ILE A 33 -5.02 -0.54 -3.87
CA ILE A 33 -6.03 -1.46 -3.32
C ILE A 33 -5.81 -2.87 -3.86
N LEU A 34 -5.49 -3.01 -5.16
CA LEU A 34 -5.16 -4.32 -5.75
C LEU A 34 -3.93 -4.94 -5.08
N GLY A 35 -2.85 -4.18 -4.86
CA GLY A 35 -1.67 -4.66 -4.15
C GLY A 35 -1.99 -5.17 -2.74
N LEU A 36 -2.79 -4.41 -1.98
CA LEU A 36 -3.26 -4.82 -0.66
C LEU A 36 -4.13 -6.08 -0.73
N ALA A 37 -5.10 -6.13 -1.64
CA ALA A 37 -5.99 -7.28 -1.83
C ALA A 37 -5.21 -8.54 -2.23
N THR A 38 -4.23 -8.42 -3.12
CA THR A 38 -3.34 -9.53 -3.50
C THR A 38 -2.51 -10.00 -2.31
N SER A 39 -1.90 -9.08 -1.55
CA SER A 39 -1.07 -9.42 -0.40
C SER A 39 -1.88 -10.12 0.70
N VAL A 40 -3.00 -9.51 1.11
CA VAL A 40 -3.91 -10.06 2.11
C VAL A 40 -4.53 -11.37 1.64
N GLY A 41 -4.98 -11.44 0.38
CA GLY A 41 -5.57 -12.64 -0.20
C GLY A 41 -4.60 -13.81 -0.24
N ALA A 42 -3.33 -13.58 -0.58
CA ALA A 42 -2.29 -14.61 -0.59
C ALA A 42 -2.01 -15.16 0.82
N VAL A 43 -1.84 -14.27 1.81
CA VAL A 43 -1.61 -14.66 3.21
C VAL A 43 -2.82 -15.39 3.78
N LEU A 44 -4.03 -14.83 3.63
CA LEU A 44 -5.26 -15.41 4.15
C LEU A 44 -5.54 -16.79 3.56
N THR A 45 -5.38 -16.95 2.24
CA THR A 45 -5.56 -18.25 1.58
C THR A 45 -4.57 -19.28 2.11
N PHE A 46 -3.32 -18.85 2.33
CA PHE A 46 -2.29 -19.71 2.89
C PHE A 46 -2.60 -20.11 4.34
N ASP A 47 -3.00 -19.17 5.20
CA ASP A 47 -3.31 -19.42 6.61
C ASP A 47 -4.52 -20.34 6.78
N ILE A 48 -5.58 -20.15 5.98
CA ILE A 48 -6.74 -21.05 5.96
C ILE A 48 -6.30 -22.47 5.58
N ARG A 49 -5.45 -22.60 4.55
CA ARG A 49 -4.92 -23.89 4.13
C ARG A 49 -4.03 -24.53 5.19
N ALA A 50 -3.20 -23.74 5.87
CA ALA A 50 -2.31 -24.21 6.93
C ALA A 50 -3.06 -24.63 8.20
N SER A 51 -4.20 -23.97 8.51
CA SER A 51 -5.04 -24.29 9.68
C SER A 51 -5.74 -25.65 9.62
N GLY A 52 -5.64 -26.36 8.48
CA GLY A 52 -6.15 -27.72 8.32
C GLY A 52 -7.60 -27.80 7.83
N LEU A 53 -8.21 -26.69 7.41
CA LEU A 53 -9.50 -26.70 6.70
C LEU A 53 -9.38 -27.31 5.28
N TRP A 54 -8.16 -27.41 4.73
CA TRP A 54 -7.87 -28.04 3.43
C TRP A 54 -6.95 -29.26 3.60
N ARG A 55 -6.98 -30.19 2.63
CA ARG A 55 -6.22 -31.47 2.64
C ARG A 55 -4.77 -31.27 3.15
N ARG A 56 -4.42 -32.01 4.21
CA ARG A 56 -3.23 -31.86 5.04
C ARG A 56 -1.88 -32.09 4.32
N ASP A 57 -1.90 -32.74 3.16
CA ASP A 57 -0.70 -33.38 2.62
C ASP A 57 0.19 -32.49 1.75
N ARG A 58 -0.26 -31.29 1.36
CA ARG A 58 0.46 -30.43 0.38
C ARG A 58 0.55 -28.96 0.76
N TRP A 59 0.67 -28.63 2.05
CA TRP A 59 0.77 -27.24 2.50
C TRP A 59 2.08 -26.56 2.06
N ARG A 60 3.19 -27.31 2.01
CA ARG A 60 4.51 -26.78 1.61
C ARG A 60 4.55 -26.28 0.17
N GLU A 61 3.89 -26.97 -0.76
CA GLU A 61 3.77 -26.54 -2.17
C GLU A 61 3.06 -25.18 -2.30
N GLY A 62 2.19 -24.82 -1.34
CA GLY A 62 1.50 -23.53 -1.34
C GLY A 62 2.39 -22.35 -0.94
N LEU A 63 3.43 -22.58 -0.12
CA LEU A 63 4.33 -21.52 0.36
C LEU A 63 5.17 -20.92 -0.77
N GLU A 64 5.64 -21.77 -1.69
CA GLU A 64 6.50 -21.36 -2.80
C GLU A 64 5.81 -20.34 -3.72
N VAL A 65 4.48 -20.36 -3.78
CA VAL A 65 3.68 -19.41 -4.54
C VAL A 65 3.15 -18.28 -3.66
N ALA A 66 2.68 -18.57 -2.45
CA ALA A 66 2.06 -17.57 -1.58
C ALA A 66 3.04 -16.46 -1.17
N ILE A 67 4.29 -16.81 -0.84
CA ILE A 67 5.32 -15.85 -0.42
C ILE A 67 5.62 -14.80 -1.50
N PRO A 68 6.02 -15.18 -2.74
CA PRO A 68 6.34 -14.19 -3.76
C PRO A 68 5.11 -13.38 -4.18
N VAL A 69 3.91 -13.97 -4.22
CA VAL A 69 2.67 -13.24 -4.52
C VAL A 69 2.35 -12.22 -3.43
N ALA A 70 2.47 -12.60 -2.16
CA ALA A 70 2.25 -11.69 -1.04
C ALA A 70 3.27 -10.54 -1.05
N ALA A 71 4.55 -10.85 -1.33
CA ALA A 71 5.62 -9.87 -1.43
C ALA A 71 5.44 -8.92 -2.62
N ALA A 72 5.01 -9.42 -3.77
CA ALA A 72 4.73 -8.61 -4.95
C ALA A 72 3.55 -7.65 -4.70
N GLY A 73 2.46 -8.15 -4.12
CA GLY A 73 1.31 -7.33 -3.72
C GLY A 73 1.70 -6.24 -2.71
N LEU A 74 2.49 -6.59 -1.70
CA LEU A 74 2.99 -5.64 -0.70
C LEU A 74 3.89 -4.58 -1.33
N SER A 75 4.80 -4.98 -2.22
CA SER A 75 5.71 -4.06 -2.89
C SER A 75 4.95 -3.05 -3.75
N LEU A 76 3.93 -3.53 -4.48
CA LEU A 76 3.04 -2.67 -5.27
C LEU A 76 2.25 -1.70 -4.37
N ALA A 77 1.71 -2.19 -3.25
CA ALA A 77 0.97 -1.38 -2.29
C ALA A 77 1.87 -0.30 -1.67
N ILE A 78 3.11 -0.62 -1.28
CA ILE A 78 4.06 0.36 -0.73
C ILE A 78 4.39 1.42 -1.78
N ALA A 79 4.76 1.02 -2.99
CA ALA A 79 5.15 1.96 -4.04
C ALA A 79 4.01 2.95 -4.38
N THR A 80 2.81 2.44 -4.57
CA THR A 80 1.62 3.27 -4.84
C THR A 80 1.18 4.08 -3.63
N GLY A 81 1.32 3.55 -2.41
CA GLY A 81 0.98 4.24 -1.16
C GLY A 81 1.89 5.44 -0.91
N VAL A 82 3.18 5.34 -1.22
CA VAL A 82 4.13 6.47 -1.16
C VAL A 82 3.70 7.57 -2.12
N VAL A 83 3.30 7.23 -3.35
CA VAL A 83 2.80 8.21 -4.33
C VAL A 83 1.53 8.89 -3.82
N LEU A 84 0.54 8.13 -3.34
CA LEU A 84 -0.71 8.70 -2.81
C LEU A 84 -0.48 9.59 -1.58
N PHE A 85 0.42 9.18 -0.69
CA PHE A 85 0.79 9.98 0.47
C PHE A 85 1.47 11.29 0.04
N ALA A 86 2.39 11.23 -0.92
CA ALA A 86 3.09 12.40 -1.44
C ALA A 86 2.15 13.44 -2.08
N VAL A 87 1.04 13.02 -2.70
CA VAL A 87 0.06 13.92 -3.33
C VAL A 87 -0.66 14.86 -2.33
N ARG A 88 -0.79 14.46 -1.06
CA ARG A 88 -1.47 15.25 0.00
C ARG A 88 -0.68 15.25 1.32
N GLY A 89 0.63 15.06 1.28
CA GLY A 89 1.46 14.86 2.48
C GLY A 89 1.40 16.03 3.45
N SER A 90 1.37 17.27 2.95
CA SER A 90 1.25 18.49 3.75
C SER A 90 -0.12 18.62 4.42
N HIS A 91 -1.19 18.18 3.73
CA HIS A 91 -2.53 18.16 4.29
C HIS A 91 -2.66 17.11 5.40
N TYR A 92 -2.13 15.89 5.19
CA TYR A 92 -2.13 14.86 6.23
C TYR A 92 -1.30 15.26 7.46
N ALA A 93 -0.17 15.95 7.27
CA ALA A 93 0.67 16.43 8.37
C ALA A 93 -0.01 17.49 9.25
N THR A 94 -1.07 18.14 8.74
CA THR A 94 -1.88 19.11 9.51
C THR A 94 -3.13 18.50 10.12
N MET A 95 -3.46 17.24 9.82
CA MET A 95 -4.61 16.57 10.44
C MET A 95 -4.30 16.22 11.90
N PRO A 96 -5.16 16.62 12.86
CA PRO A 96 -4.94 16.36 14.28
C PRO A 96 -4.85 14.86 14.61
N VAL A 97 -5.54 14.00 13.84
CA VAL A 97 -5.48 12.53 14.00
C VAL A 97 -4.08 11.97 13.70
N PHE A 98 -3.34 12.59 12.76
CA PHE A 98 -1.97 12.19 12.45
C PHE A 98 -1.00 12.59 13.57
N LEU A 99 -1.18 13.78 14.16
CA LEU A 99 -0.35 14.29 15.26
C LEU A 99 -0.50 13.47 16.54
N VAL A 100 -1.72 13.01 16.86
CA VAL A 100 -1.97 12.17 18.06
C VAL A 100 -1.21 10.85 17.99
N LYS A 101 -1.00 10.28 16.79
CA LYS A 101 -0.25 9.03 16.61
C LYS A 101 1.24 9.15 16.99
N TRP A 102 1.80 10.36 16.94
CA TRP A 102 3.20 10.62 17.31
C TRP A 102 3.36 11.10 18.77
N GLN A 103 2.26 11.27 19.51
CA GLN A 103 2.26 11.70 20.90
C GLN A 103 2.15 10.54 21.91
N TYR A 104 2.17 9.28 21.44
CA TYR A 104 2.26 8.05 22.23
C TYR A 104 3.42 7.19 21.74
#